data_AF-I7AJM6-F1
#
_entry.id   AF-I7AJM6-F1
#
_cell.length_a   1.000
_cell.length_b   1.000
_cell.length_c   1.000
_cell.angle_alpha   90.00
_cell.angle_beta   90.00
_cell.angle_gamma   90.00
#
_symmetry.space_group_name_H-M   'P 1'
#
loop_
_entity.id
_entity.type
_entity.pdbx_description
1 polymer ?
#
loop_
_entity_poly.entity_id
_entity_poly.type
_entity_poly.pdbx_seq_one_letter_code
_entity_poly.pdbx_strand_id
1 'polypeptide(L)'
;YNIVAAHGYFGRLIFQYASFNNSRSLHFFLAAWPVVGIWFTALGISTMAFNLNGFNFNQSVVDSQGRVINTWADIINRANLGMEVMHERNAHNFPLDLASVEVPSING
;
A
#
# COMPACT_ATOMS: atom_id res chain seq x y z
N TYR A 1 21.49 11.48 28.94
CA TYR A 1 22.16 10.66 27.90
C TYR A 1 23.33 11.45 27.33
N ASN A 2 24.35 10.80 26.76
CA ASN A 2 25.47 11.46 26.06
C ASN A 2 25.33 11.21 24.55
N ILE A 3 24.95 12.24 23.79
CA ILE A 3 24.73 12.13 22.34
C ILE A 3 26.00 11.81 21.56
N VAL A 4 27.17 12.25 22.05
CA VAL A 4 28.47 11.95 21.40
C VAL A 4 28.80 10.47 21.54
N ALA A 5 28.57 9.89 22.72
CA ALA A 5 28.74 8.46 22.95
C ALA A 5 27.73 7.62 22.15
N ALA A 6 26.47 8.07 22.09
CA ALA A 6 25.42 7.41 21.31
C ALA A 6 25.69 7.46 19.79
N HIS A 7 26.13 8.62 19.30
CA HIS A 7 26.56 8.80 17.92
C HIS A 7 27.78 7.94 17.58
N GLY A 8 28.78 7.90 18.46
CA GLY A 8 29.96 7.03 18.29
C GLY A 8 29.62 5.55 18.27
N TYR A 9 28.65 5.10 19.08
CA TYR A 9 28.14 3.73 19.05
C TYR A 9 27.43 3.43 17.72
N PHE A 10 26.42 4.22 17.35
CA PHE A 10 25.62 3.95 16.15
C PHE A 10 26.41 4.15 14.85
N GLY A 11 27.33 5.12 14.82
CA GLY A 11 28.23 5.36 13.69
C GLY A 11 29.24 4.24 13.46
N ARG A 12 29.58 3.45 14.50
CA ARG A 12 30.36 2.22 14.36
C ARG A 12 29.50 1.01 13.98
N LEU A 13 28.22 1.01 14.36
CA LEU A 13 27.27 -0.06 14.03
C LEU A 13 26.92 -0.10 12.54
N ILE A 14 26.67 1.07 11.94
CA ILE A 14 26.25 1.18 10.53
C ILE A 14 27.40 1.81 9.71
N PHE A 15 27.54 3.13 9.74
CA PHE A 15 28.70 3.91 9.32
C PHE A 15 28.55 5.35 9.83
N GLN A 16 29.65 6.10 9.97
CA GLN A 16 29.69 7.36 10.71
C GLN A 16 28.64 8.41 10.25
N TYR A 17 28.43 8.51 8.94
CA TYR A 17 27.47 9.46 8.34
C TYR A 17 26.00 9.04 8.43
N ALA A 18 25.70 7.78 8.75
CA ALA A 18 24.32 7.31 8.96
C ALA A 18 23.76 7.74 10.33
N SER A 19 24.60 8.28 11.21
CA SER A 19 24.23 8.61 12.59
C SER A 19 23.97 10.10 12.78
N PHE A 20 22.92 10.44 13.54
CA PHE A 20 22.64 11.82 13.93
C PHE A 20 23.52 12.25 15.11
N ASN A 21 24.33 13.30 14.93
CA ASN A 21 25.06 13.97 16.00
C ASN A 21 24.35 15.25 16.51
N ASN A 22 23.28 15.69 15.81
CA ASN A 22 22.43 16.81 16.19
C ASN A 22 21.06 16.30 16.66
N SER A 23 20.75 16.51 17.95
CA SER A 23 19.49 16.07 18.57
C SER A 23 18.25 16.68 17.90
N ARG A 24 18.31 17.93 17.42
CA ARG A 24 17.16 18.56 16.76
C ARG A 24 16.82 17.88 15.44
N SER A 25 17.85 17.53 14.65
CA SER A 25 17.67 16.79 13.40
C SER A 25 17.14 15.38 13.65
N LEU A 26 17.59 14.72 14.71
CA LEU A 26 17.09 13.40 15.10
C LEU A 26 15.59 13.47 15.42
N HIS A 27 15.17 14.38 16.29
CA HIS A 27 13.76 14.49 16.69
C HIS A 27 12.87 14.96 15.53
N PHE A 28 13.37 15.85 14.67
CA PHE A 28 12.67 16.22 13.45
C PHE A 28 12.45 15.01 12.53
N PHE A 29 13.50 14.19 12.31
CA PHE A 29 13.38 12.97 11.50
C PHE A 29 12.36 11.99 12.09
N LEU A 30 12.40 11.77 13.40
CA LEU A 30 11.46 10.89 14.10
C LEU A 30 9.99 11.36 13.97
N ALA A 31 9.75 12.67 13.90
CA ALA A 31 8.42 13.21 13.65
C ALA A 31 8.04 13.15 12.16
N ALA A 32 8.94 13.56 11.27
CA ALA A 32 8.67 13.67 9.84
C ALA A 32 8.46 12.30 9.19
N TRP A 33 9.23 11.28 9.57
CA TRP A 33 9.20 9.95 8.96
C TRP A 33 7.80 9.31 8.98
N PRO A 34 7.15 9.11 10.15
CA PRO A 34 5.80 8.56 10.18
C PRO A 34 4.75 9.51 9.58
N VAL A 35 4.89 10.83 9.77
CA VAL A 35 3.91 11.81 9.28
C VAL A 35 3.83 11.79 7.75
N VAL A 36 4.97 11.81 7.06
CA VAL A 36 5.02 11.74 5.60
C VAL A 36 4.43 10.42 5.10
N GLY A 37 4.69 9.31 5.78
CA GLY A 37 4.10 8.01 5.45
C GLY A 37 2.56 8.02 5.51
N ILE A 38 1.99 8.58 6.58
CA ILE A 38 0.54 8.70 6.73
C ILE A 38 -0.07 9.65 5.69
N TRP A 39 0.61 10.74 5.33
CA TRP A 39 0.17 11.60 4.24
C TRP A 39 0.05 10.83 2.92
N PHE A 40 1.04 10.01 2.56
CA PHE A 40 0.95 9.21 1.34
C PHE A 40 -0.16 8.16 1.39
N THR A 41 -0.40 7.51 2.54
CA THR A 41 -1.53 6.59 2.70
C THR A 41 -2.87 7.31 2.53
N ALA A 42 -3.04 8.49 3.13
CA ALA A 42 -4.25 9.29 3.00
C ALA A 42 -4.48 9.76 1.55
N LEU A 43 -3.42 10.19 0.87
CA LEU A 43 -3.45 10.55 -0.54
C LEU A 43 -3.82 9.34 -1.42
N GLY A 44 -3.24 8.16 -1.14
CA GLY A 44 -3.54 6.93 -1.88
C GLY A 44 -5.01 6.51 -1.79
N ILE A 45 -5.61 6.57 -0.60
CA ILE A 45 -7.06 6.32 -0.43
C ILE A 45 -7.87 7.37 -1.16
N SER A 46 -7.46 8.64 -1.08
CA SER A 46 -8.15 9.75 -1.74
C SER A 46 -8.13 9.62 -3.27
N THR A 47 -7.06 9.08 -3.87
CA THR A 47 -7.00 8.81 -5.32
C THR A 47 -7.77 7.56 -5.70
N MET A 48 -7.71 6.49 -4.89
CA MET A 48 -8.50 5.26 -5.13
C MET A 48 -10.00 5.51 -5.03
N ALA A 49 -10.44 6.51 -4.25
CA ALA A 49 -11.84 6.95 -4.22
C ALA A 49 -12.36 7.46 -5.58
N PHE A 50 -11.47 7.85 -6.50
CA PHE A 50 -11.80 8.22 -7.88
C PHE A 50 -11.40 7.12 -8.88
N ASN A 51 -11.37 5.85 -8.43
CA ASN A 51 -11.04 4.66 -9.22
C ASN A 51 -9.64 4.67 -9.86
N LEU A 52 -8.70 5.49 -9.35
CA LEU A 52 -7.29 5.40 -9.68
C LEU A 52 -6.63 4.35 -8.78
N ASN A 53 -6.74 3.10 -9.22
CA ASN A 53 -6.31 1.92 -8.47
C ASN A 53 -4.80 1.67 -8.53
N GLY A 54 -4.35 0.72 -7.72
CA GLY A 54 -2.98 0.23 -7.74
C GLY A 54 -2.60 -0.45 -9.06
N PHE A 55 -1.31 -0.79 -9.19
CA PHE A 55 -0.81 -1.45 -10.38
C PHE A 55 -1.54 -2.77 -10.69
N ASN A 56 -1.83 -2.98 -11.97
CA ASN A 56 -2.39 -4.22 -12.48
C ASN A 56 -1.36 -4.92 -13.37
N PHE A 57 -0.86 -6.07 -12.91
CA PHE A 57 0.11 -6.90 -13.63
C PHE A 57 -0.45 -8.28 -13.97
N ASN A 58 -1.77 -8.38 -14.16
CA ASN A 58 -2.41 -9.63 -14.53
C ASN A 58 -1.88 -10.11 -15.88
N GLN A 59 -1.40 -11.36 -15.92
CA GLN A 59 -0.86 -12.02 -17.12
C GLN A 59 0.28 -11.24 -17.80
N SER A 60 1.05 -10.45 -17.03
CA SER A 60 2.08 -9.56 -17.59
C SER A 60 3.33 -10.28 -18.12
N VAL A 61 3.50 -11.58 -17.85
CA VAL A 61 4.62 -12.38 -18.36
C VAL A 61 4.09 -13.47 -19.28
N VAL A 62 4.62 -13.52 -20.50
CA VAL A 62 4.21 -14.42 -21.57
C VAL A 62 5.44 -15.08 -22.19
N ASP A 63 5.34 -16.37 -22.50
CA ASP A 63 6.42 -17.08 -23.19
C ASP A 63 6.43 -16.82 -24.71
N SER A 64 7.42 -17.37 -25.41
CA SER A 64 7.53 -17.21 -26.88
C SER A 64 6.39 -17.86 -27.68
N GLN A 65 5.56 -18.68 -27.05
CA GLN A 65 4.38 -19.30 -27.65
C GLN A 65 3.09 -18.55 -27.33
N GLY A 66 3.16 -17.43 -26.61
CA GLY A 66 1.97 -16.66 -26.21
C GLY A 66 1.26 -17.20 -24.97
N ARG A 67 1.87 -18.13 -24.23
CA ARG A 67 1.26 -18.69 -23.02
C ARG A 67 1.64 -17.85 -21.81
N VAL A 68 0.65 -17.58 -20.95
CA VAL A 68 0.84 -16.82 -19.72
C VAL A 68 1.66 -17.62 -18.72
N ILE A 69 2.69 -16.99 -18.17
CA ILE A 69 3.45 -17.49 -17.02
C ILE A 69 2.95 -16.76 -15.78
N ASN A 70 2.23 -17.48 -14.91
CA ASN A 70 1.69 -16.89 -13.68
C ASN A 70 2.81 -16.39 -12.75
N THR A 71 2.58 -15.22 -12.18
CA THR A 71 3.44 -14.55 -11.20
C THR A 71 2.72 -14.41 -9.85
N TRP A 72 3.38 -13.80 -8.87
CA TRP A 72 2.72 -13.43 -7.61
C TRP A 72 1.55 -12.47 -7.82
N ALA A 73 1.58 -11.62 -8.83
CA ALA A 73 0.47 -10.72 -9.15
C ALA A 73 -0.79 -11.50 -9.55
N ASP A 74 -0.63 -12.58 -10.33
CA ASP A 74 -1.75 -13.44 -10.74
C ASP A 74 -2.35 -14.22 -9.55
N ILE A 75 -1.54 -14.55 -8.54
CA ILE A 75 -2.04 -15.16 -7.30
C ILE A 75 -2.84 -14.15 -6.47
N ILE A 76 -2.35 -12.91 -6.35
CA ILE A 76 -3.09 -11.82 -5.69
C ILE A 76 -4.41 -11.57 -6.41
N ASN A 77 -4.42 -11.57 -7.75
CA ASN A 77 -5.64 -11.40 -8.53
C ASN A 77 -6.68 -12.50 -8.24
N ARG A 78 -6.26 -13.76 -8.05
CA ARG A 78 -7.19 -14.83 -7.66
C ARG A 78 -7.81 -14.62 -6.29
N ALA A 79 -7.05 -14.09 -5.33
CA ALA A 79 -7.58 -13.73 -4.02
C ALA A 79 -8.58 -12.56 -4.12
N ASN A 80 -8.25 -11.55 -4.93
CA ASN A 80 -9.14 -10.42 -5.20
C ASN A 80 -10.46 -10.86 -5.83
N LEU A 81 -10.42 -11.73 -6.85
CA LEU A 81 -11.63 -12.32 -7.45
C LEU A 81 -12.49 -13.05 -6.40
N GLY A 82 -11.87 -13.77 -5.47
CA GLY A 82 -12.59 -14.43 -4.38
C GLY A 82 -13.31 -13.46 -3.45
N MET A 83 -12.75 -12.28 -3.21
CA MET A 83 -13.43 -11.22 -2.45
C MET A 83 -14.54 -10.58 -3.27
N GLU A 84 -14.27 -10.24 -4.53
CA GLU A 84 -15.21 -9.57 -5.45
C GLU A 84 -16.51 -10.37 -5.61
N VAL A 85 -16.43 -11.69 -5.85
CA VAL A 85 -17.63 -12.51 -6.07
C VAL A 85 -18.44 -12.81 -4.80
N MET A 86 -17.86 -12.59 -3.62
CA MET A 86 -18.49 -12.89 -2.33
C MET A 86 -18.95 -11.64 -1.57
N HIS A 87 -18.31 -10.50 -1.81
CA HIS A 87 -18.69 -9.23 -1.22
C HIS A 87 -20.11 -8.84 -1.66
N GLU A 88 -20.90 -8.25 -0.77
CA GLU A 88 -22.24 -7.75 -1.11
C GLU A 88 -23.14 -8.77 -1.83
N ARG A 89 -23.06 -10.06 -1.46
CA ARG A 89 -23.65 -11.24 -2.13
C ARG A 89 -25.11 -11.16 -2.64
N ASN A 90 -25.91 -10.22 -2.15
CA ASN A 90 -27.32 -10.03 -2.53
C ASN A 90 -27.62 -8.61 -3.07
N ALA A 91 -26.62 -7.75 -3.24
CA ALA A 91 -26.80 -6.35 -3.65
C ALA A 91 -26.58 -6.13 -5.15
N HIS A 92 -25.93 -7.07 -5.85
CA HIS A 92 -25.63 -6.95 -7.27
C HIS A 92 -26.63 -7.72 -8.13
N ASN A 93 -27.38 -7.00 -8.97
CA ASN A 93 -28.32 -7.56 -9.96
C ASN A 93 -27.77 -7.52 -11.40
N PHE A 94 -26.64 -6.82 -11.59
CA PHE A 94 -25.96 -6.65 -12.86
C PHE A 94 -24.54 -7.24 -12.76
N PRO A 95 -23.96 -7.72 -13.88
CA PRO A 95 -22.69 -8.44 -13.87
C PRO A 95 -21.45 -7.58 -13.65
N LEU A 96 -21.57 -6.25 -13.68
CA LEU A 96 -20.46 -5.32 -13.48
C LEU A 96 -20.75 -4.44 -12.28
N ASP A 97 -19.83 -4.42 -11.32
CA ASP A 97 -19.82 -3.41 -10.27
C ASP A 97 -19.08 -2.16 -10.79
N LEU A 98 -19.83 -1.09 -10.97
CA LEU A 98 -19.34 0.18 -11.54
C LEU A 98 -19.25 1.30 -10.50
N ALA A 99 -19.82 1.09 -9.31
CA ALA A 99 -19.85 2.10 -8.26
C ALA A 99 -20.20 1.48 -6.91
N SER A 100 -19.41 1.80 -5.88
CA SER A 100 -19.70 1.45 -4.49
C SER A 100 -20.76 2.38 -3.86
N VAL A 101 -21.90 2.57 -4.52
CA VAL A 101 -23.01 3.34 -3.93
C VAL A 101 -23.75 2.43 -2.97
N GLU A 102 -23.71 2.78 -1.68
CA GLU A 102 -24.46 2.12 -0.63
C GLU A 102 -25.96 2.15 -0.99
N VAL A 103 -26.52 0.98 -1.32
CA VAL A 103 -27.96 0.86 -1.60
C VAL A 103 -28.69 1.11 -0.26
N PRO A 104 -29.59 2.10 -0.16
CA PRO A 104 -30.32 2.32 1.08
C PRO A 104 -31.09 1.06 1.45
N SER A 105 -30.91 0.56 2.68
CA SER A 105 -31.69 -0.56 3.17
C SER A 105 -33.17 -0.18 3.13
N ILE A 106 -33.93 -0.73 2.17
CA ILE A 106 -35.38 -0.68 2.19
C ILE A 106 -35.86 -1.65 3.29
N ASN A 107 -35.94 -1.15 4.52
CA ASN A 107 -36.64 -1.87 5.59
C ASN A 107 -38.13 -1.91 5.21
N GLY A 108 -38.60 -3.10 4.83
CA GLY A 108 -40.02 -3.44 4.71
C GLY A 108 -40.63 -3.87 6.04
#